data_AF-A0A4U6TE73-F1
#
_entry.id   AF-A0A4U6TE73-F1
#
_cell.length_a   1.000
_cell.length_b   1.000
_cell.length_c   1.000
_cell.angle_alpha   90.00
_cell.angle_beta   90.00
_cell.angle_gamma   90.00
#
_symmetry.space_group_name_H-M   'P 1'
#
loop_
_entity.id
_entity.type
_entity.pdbx_description
1 polymer ?
#
loop_
_entity_poly.entity_id
_entity_poly.type
_entity_poly.pdbx_seq_one_letter_code
_entity_poly.pdbx_strand_id
1 'polypeptide(L)'
;MAAAAKLAVVRTTTTHHRACFPLAVSSATPVTVSLTSVTHKHEAATSAAATATAVMKTEGAVAPPTLGGRAEATSSFPLLASMWPEVHGADDWRGLVAPLHPLLRGEIVRYGELVAACYRAFDLDPRSKRYLNCKHRKRQMLQAVGMDGAGYAVTKYIYAAAPDASRWIGYVAVASDGEAARLGRRDILVSFRGTVTWSEWLANFMSALAPARFDPAEPRPDVRVESGFLSLYTSEDVSGKFTTGSCRNQLLSEISRLVAEHRDEDVSITLAGHSMGSSLAILLAYDLAELGLNSYPNDSGTIPVTVFSFAGPRVGNLEFKNRCDELGVKVLRVVNVNDPVTKMPGVLFNESASVLAGRYELPWSKACYAHVGVEVALNFFEAGDIVCVHDLQAYIDQLLNSMVGEEEEVMCRRVASMFESWRWQMAVIRAGELMRVLGI
;
A
#
# COMPACT_ATOMS: atom_id res chain seq x y z
N MET A 1 67.53 -18.37 18.10
CA MET A 1 67.32 -16.98 17.67
C MET A 1 67.40 -16.93 16.16
N ALA A 2 66.31 -17.30 15.48
CA ALA A 2 66.23 -17.38 14.02
C ALA A 2 65.14 -16.41 13.55
N ALA A 3 65.53 -15.43 12.75
CA ALA A 3 64.65 -14.45 12.13
C ALA A 3 64.10 -15.00 10.82
N ALA A 4 62.78 -15.12 10.71
CA ALA A 4 62.09 -15.55 9.50
C ALA A 4 61.51 -14.32 8.77
N ALA A 5 61.95 -14.14 7.53
CA ALA A 5 61.45 -13.14 6.60
C ALA A 5 60.00 -13.45 6.20
N LYS A 6 59.13 -12.42 6.24
CA LYS A 6 57.76 -12.49 5.72
C LYS A 6 57.77 -12.25 4.22
N LEU A 7 57.35 -13.27 3.47
CA LEU A 7 57.13 -13.24 2.03
C LEU A 7 55.82 -12.49 1.74
N ALA A 8 55.90 -11.42 0.93
CA ALA A 8 54.74 -10.73 0.38
C ALA A 8 54.20 -11.52 -0.82
N VAL A 9 52.90 -11.84 -0.80
CA VAL A 9 52.18 -12.35 -1.96
C VAL A 9 51.21 -11.27 -2.42
N VAL A 10 51.56 -10.66 -3.55
CA VAL A 10 50.72 -9.75 -4.33
C VAL A 10 49.61 -10.58 -4.99
N ARG A 11 48.34 -10.27 -4.70
CA ARG A 11 47.19 -10.73 -5.48
C ARG A 11 46.70 -9.58 -6.35
N THR A 12 46.86 -9.75 -7.66
CA THR A 12 46.34 -8.90 -8.72
C THR A 12 44.82 -9.05 -8.79
N THR A 13 44.09 -7.96 -8.56
CA THR A 13 42.65 -7.84 -8.82
C THR A 13 42.44 -7.13 -10.15
N THR A 14 41.89 -7.85 -11.12
CA THR A 14 41.45 -7.32 -12.41
C THR A 14 40.13 -6.58 -12.21
N THR A 15 40.15 -5.26 -12.36
CA THR A 15 38.98 -4.39 -12.31
C THR A 15 38.31 -4.36 -13.70
N HIS A 16 37.08 -4.88 -13.80
CA HIS A 16 36.22 -4.65 -14.95
C HIS A 16 35.47 -3.33 -14.76
N HIS A 17 35.91 -2.29 -15.48
CA HIS A 17 35.16 -1.04 -15.60
C HIS A 17 33.90 -1.26 -16.45
N ARG A 18 32.73 -1.10 -15.84
CA ARG A 18 31.45 -0.96 -16.55
C ARG A 18 31.19 0.55 -16.70
N ALA A 19 31.34 1.06 -17.92
CA ALA A 19 31.04 2.44 -18.27
C ALA A 19 29.52 2.64 -18.27
N CYS A 20 29.02 3.60 -17.49
CA CYS A 20 27.62 4.02 -17.47
C CYS A 20 27.51 5.36 -18.21
N PHE A 21 26.73 5.38 -19.30
CA PHE A 21 26.40 6.61 -20.02
C PHE A 21 25.23 7.32 -19.33
N PRO A 22 25.18 8.66 -19.27
CA PRO A 22 24.11 9.38 -18.60
C PRO A 22 22.87 9.40 -19.49
N LEU A 23 21.78 8.80 -19.01
CA LEU A 23 20.45 9.04 -19.55
C LEU A 23 19.87 10.29 -18.88
N ALA A 24 19.36 11.20 -19.71
CA ALA A 24 18.91 12.53 -19.33
C ALA A 24 17.76 12.49 -18.30
N VAL A 25 17.94 13.24 -17.22
CA VAL A 25 16.95 13.46 -16.16
C VAL A 25 15.84 14.36 -16.70
N SER A 26 14.61 13.84 -16.81
CA SER A 26 13.42 14.64 -17.09
C SER A 26 12.82 15.15 -15.77
N SER A 27 12.88 16.46 -15.56
CA SER A 27 12.36 17.15 -14.39
C SER A 27 10.82 17.26 -14.44
N ALA A 28 10.12 16.26 -13.90
CA ALA A 28 8.69 16.36 -13.67
C ALA A 28 8.40 17.10 -12.35
N THR A 29 7.68 18.23 -12.44
CA THR A 29 7.16 18.99 -11.29
C THR A 29 6.03 18.24 -10.59
N PRO A 30 5.86 18.36 -9.26
CA PRO A 30 4.74 17.75 -8.55
C PRO A 30 3.42 18.39 -9.00
N VAL A 31 2.48 17.54 -9.43
CA VAL A 31 1.12 17.93 -9.81
C VAL A 31 0.21 17.67 -8.60
N THR A 32 -0.09 18.70 -7.82
CA THR A 32 -1.12 18.68 -6.78
C THR A 32 -2.47 18.99 -7.43
N VAL A 33 -3.45 18.10 -7.32
CA VAL A 33 -4.81 18.35 -7.84
C VAL A 33 -5.85 17.95 -6.80
N SER A 34 -6.69 18.92 -6.42
CA SER A 34 -7.87 18.72 -5.59
C SER A 34 -9.09 18.44 -6.47
N LEU A 35 -9.81 17.36 -6.20
CA LEU A 35 -11.11 17.09 -6.81
C LEU A 35 -12.16 18.01 -6.17
N THR A 36 -12.75 18.92 -6.94
CA THR A 36 -13.90 19.75 -6.54
C THR A 36 -15.16 19.20 -7.20
N SER A 37 -16.23 19.10 -6.41
CA SER A 37 -17.57 18.74 -6.89
C SER A 37 -18.23 19.94 -7.55
N VAL A 38 -18.60 19.81 -8.83
CA VAL A 38 -19.40 20.80 -9.55
C VAL A 38 -20.87 20.63 -9.16
N THR A 39 -21.45 21.67 -8.57
CA THR A 39 -22.89 21.76 -8.28
C THR A 39 -23.62 22.25 -9.53
N HIS A 40 -24.50 21.42 -10.10
CA HIS A 40 -25.42 21.86 -11.14
C HIS A 40 -26.63 22.56 -10.51
N LYS A 41 -26.78 23.85 -10.82
CA LYS A 41 -28.00 24.62 -10.53
C LYS A 41 -29.14 24.14 -11.44
N HIS A 42 -30.29 23.90 -10.80
CA HIS A 42 -31.59 23.74 -11.42
C HIS A 42 -32.07 25.08 -12.02
N GLU A 43 -32.43 25.11 -13.29
CA GLU A 43 -33.40 26.07 -13.83
C GLU A 43 -34.44 25.35 -14.67
N ALA A 44 -35.69 25.69 -14.39
CA ALA A 44 -36.89 25.17 -15.03
C ALA A 44 -37.20 25.94 -16.32
N ALA A 45 -37.65 25.24 -17.36
CA ALA A 45 -38.43 25.83 -18.43
C ALA A 45 -39.38 24.81 -19.06
N THR A 46 -40.56 25.31 -19.36
CA THR A 46 -41.84 24.67 -19.64
C THR A 46 -42.05 24.17 -21.07
N SER A 47 -42.81 23.07 -21.16
CA SER A 47 -43.82 22.68 -22.17
C SER A 47 -43.67 23.07 -23.66
N ALA A 48 -43.82 22.08 -24.54
CA ALA A 48 -44.86 22.09 -25.58
C ALA A 48 -45.07 20.69 -26.15
N ALA A 49 -46.34 20.32 -26.31
CA ALA A 49 -46.82 19.07 -26.88
C ALA A 49 -46.85 19.11 -28.41
N ALA A 50 -46.70 17.96 -29.07
CA ALA A 50 -47.31 17.68 -30.37
C ALA A 50 -47.52 16.18 -30.58
N THR A 51 -48.74 15.84 -30.98
CA THR A 51 -49.34 14.53 -31.12
C THR A 51 -49.35 14.08 -32.59
N ALA A 52 -49.09 12.80 -32.87
CA ALA A 52 -49.56 12.03 -34.05
C ALA A 52 -49.35 10.52 -33.72
N THR A 53 -50.31 9.64 -33.43
CA THR A 53 -51.39 9.03 -34.26
C THR A 53 -50.93 8.67 -35.67
N ALA A 54 -51.01 7.45 -36.23
CA ALA A 54 -51.33 6.08 -35.82
C ALA A 54 -50.95 5.17 -37.03
N VAL A 55 -51.02 3.84 -36.88
CA VAL A 55 -51.62 2.85 -37.81
C VAL A 55 -50.87 1.50 -37.77
N MET A 56 -51.65 0.45 -37.50
CA MET A 56 -51.30 -0.97 -37.51
C MET A 56 -51.12 -1.52 -38.94
N LYS A 57 -50.29 -2.57 -39.09
CA LYS A 57 -50.63 -3.72 -39.94
C LYS A 57 -49.90 -4.99 -39.51
N THR A 58 -50.62 -6.10 -39.61
CA THR A 58 -50.40 -7.44 -39.08
C THR A 58 -49.75 -8.40 -40.08
N GLU A 59 -49.13 -9.44 -39.49
CA GLU A 59 -48.94 -10.83 -39.96
C GLU A 59 -47.82 -11.21 -40.95
N GLY A 60 -47.07 -12.26 -40.56
CA GLY A 60 -46.13 -13.02 -41.38
C GLY A 60 -45.36 -14.05 -40.55
N ALA A 61 -45.48 -15.34 -40.90
CA ALA A 61 -45.24 -16.52 -40.10
C ALA A 61 -43.77 -17.03 -40.04
N VAL A 62 -43.44 -17.64 -38.89
CA VAL A 62 -42.63 -18.87 -38.63
C VAL A 62 -41.34 -19.13 -39.44
N ALA A 63 -40.20 -19.10 -38.74
CA ALA A 63 -39.11 -20.08 -38.83
C ALA A 63 -38.25 -20.02 -37.53
N PRO A 64 -37.80 -21.14 -36.95
CA PRO A 64 -37.02 -21.12 -35.72
C PRO A 64 -35.53 -20.98 -36.04
N PRO A 65 -34.77 -20.22 -35.24
CA PRO A 65 -33.37 -20.57 -35.08
C PRO A 65 -32.97 -20.62 -33.61
N THR A 66 -32.42 -21.79 -33.27
CA THR A 66 -31.28 -22.00 -32.36
C THR A 66 -31.35 -21.42 -30.96
N LEU A 67 -31.21 -22.32 -29.97
CA LEU A 67 -30.68 -22.02 -28.64
C LEU A 67 -29.47 -21.09 -28.78
N GLY A 68 -29.71 -19.79 -28.64
CA GLY A 68 -28.68 -18.79 -28.48
C GLY A 68 -28.03 -19.08 -27.14
N GLY A 69 -26.77 -19.53 -27.20
CA GLY A 69 -25.94 -19.67 -26.03
C GLY A 69 -26.09 -18.44 -25.16
N ARG A 70 -26.33 -18.68 -23.87
CA ARG A 70 -26.13 -17.69 -22.83
C ARG A 70 -24.69 -17.23 -23.02
N ALA A 71 -24.50 -16.08 -23.66
CA ALA A 71 -23.20 -15.43 -23.70
C ALA A 71 -22.87 -15.17 -22.24
N GLU A 72 -22.07 -16.07 -21.67
CA GLU A 72 -21.32 -15.79 -20.45
C GLU A 72 -20.68 -14.44 -20.69
N ALA A 73 -21.01 -13.48 -19.84
CA ALA A 73 -20.36 -12.20 -19.79
C ALA A 73 -18.85 -12.47 -19.82
N THR A 74 -18.21 -12.15 -20.95
CA THR A 74 -16.79 -12.35 -21.16
C THR A 74 -16.06 -11.52 -20.12
N SER A 75 -15.57 -12.24 -19.14
CA SER A 75 -14.91 -11.79 -17.93
C SER A 75 -13.91 -10.65 -18.12
N SER A 76 -13.93 -9.67 -17.23
CA SER A 76 -12.93 -8.61 -17.07
C SER A 76 -11.53 -9.08 -16.58
N PHE A 77 -11.27 -10.39 -16.57
CA PHE A 77 -10.00 -10.99 -16.12
C PHE A 77 -8.77 -10.66 -16.98
N PRO A 78 -8.86 -10.59 -18.33
CA PRO A 78 -7.67 -10.34 -19.15
C PRO A 78 -7.04 -8.97 -18.85
N LEU A 79 -7.86 -7.98 -18.46
CA LEU A 79 -7.42 -6.59 -18.35
C LEU A 79 -6.50 -6.33 -17.15
N LEU A 80 -6.79 -6.91 -15.98
CA LEU A 80 -5.91 -6.77 -14.81
C LEU A 80 -4.60 -7.55 -15.00
N ALA A 81 -4.69 -8.79 -15.50
CA ALA A 81 -3.51 -9.60 -15.78
C ALA A 81 -2.62 -9.00 -16.89
N SER A 82 -3.19 -8.23 -17.83
CA SER A 82 -2.39 -7.54 -18.84
C SER A 82 -1.83 -6.18 -18.37
N MET A 83 -2.50 -5.50 -17.43
CA MET A 83 -2.13 -4.15 -16.97
C MET A 83 -1.51 -4.13 -15.57
N TRP A 84 -1.16 -5.29 -15.02
CA TRP A 84 -0.62 -5.34 -13.67
C TRP A 84 0.68 -4.56 -13.48
N PRO A 85 1.62 -4.50 -14.45
CA PRO A 85 2.84 -3.72 -14.29
C PRO A 85 2.54 -2.23 -14.13
N GLU A 86 1.59 -1.69 -14.90
CA GLU A 86 1.16 -0.29 -14.83
C GLU A 86 0.43 0.01 -13.51
N VAL A 87 -0.44 -0.90 -13.06
CA VAL A 87 -1.09 -0.82 -11.75
C VAL A 87 -0.06 -0.87 -10.61
N HIS A 88 1.08 -1.53 -10.83
CA HIS A 88 2.23 -1.57 -9.91
C HIS A 88 3.26 -0.46 -10.15
N GLY A 89 2.93 0.54 -10.97
CA GLY A 89 3.72 1.77 -11.08
C GLY A 89 4.91 1.67 -12.03
N ALA A 90 4.92 0.75 -12.99
CA ALA A 90 5.98 0.64 -14.00
C ALA A 90 6.31 1.98 -14.69
N ASP A 91 5.31 2.83 -14.98
CA ASP A 91 5.46 4.21 -15.47
C ASP A 91 4.94 5.25 -14.47
N ASP A 92 5.21 5.04 -13.17
CA ASP A 92 4.85 5.96 -12.07
C ASP A 92 3.36 6.39 -12.09
N TRP A 93 2.50 5.44 -12.48
CA TRP A 93 1.06 5.62 -12.63
C TRP A 93 0.66 6.81 -13.52
N ARG A 94 1.52 7.20 -14.48
CA ARG A 94 1.24 8.27 -15.43
C ARG A 94 -0.08 7.99 -16.16
N GLY A 95 -1.00 8.95 -16.10
CA GLY A 95 -2.33 8.82 -16.71
C GLY A 95 -3.31 7.91 -15.95
N LEU A 96 -2.91 7.29 -14.83
CA LEU A 96 -3.79 6.44 -14.02
C LEU A 96 -4.32 7.11 -12.75
N VAL A 97 -3.72 8.22 -12.31
CA VAL A 97 -4.08 8.91 -11.06
C VAL A 97 -5.08 10.06 -11.27
N ALA A 98 -5.04 10.72 -12.42
CA ALA A 98 -5.89 11.87 -12.72
C ALA A 98 -6.39 11.84 -14.18
N PRO A 99 -7.64 11.42 -14.44
CA PRO A 99 -8.60 10.84 -13.48
C PRO A 99 -8.15 9.49 -12.92
N LEU A 100 -8.61 9.13 -11.72
CA LEU A 100 -8.23 7.86 -11.08
C LEU A 100 -8.82 6.69 -11.86
N HIS A 101 -7.97 5.92 -12.53
CA HIS A 101 -8.33 4.81 -13.40
C HIS A 101 -9.07 3.71 -12.60
N PRO A 102 -10.17 3.13 -13.13
CA PRO A 102 -10.99 2.16 -12.40
C PRO A 102 -10.22 0.95 -11.87
N LEU A 103 -9.30 0.39 -12.67
CA LEU A 103 -8.47 -0.74 -12.24
C LEU A 103 -7.54 -0.37 -11.09
N LEU A 104 -6.90 0.80 -11.17
CA LEU A 104 -6.01 1.26 -10.10
C LEU A 104 -6.82 1.51 -8.83
N ARG A 105 -7.99 2.15 -8.95
CA ARG A 105 -8.93 2.36 -7.84
C ARG A 105 -9.35 1.04 -7.18
N GLY A 106 -9.72 0.04 -7.97
CA GLY A 106 -10.09 -1.29 -7.47
C GLY A 106 -8.97 -1.98 -6.71
N GLU A 107 -7.73 -1.88 -7.20
CA GLU A 107 -6.56 -2.46 -6.52
C GLU A 107 -6.16 -1.67 -5.27
N ILE A 108 -6.29 -0.33 -5.28
CA ILE A 108 -6.15 0.48 -4.05
C ILE A 108 -7.17 0.01 -3.00
N VAL A 109 -8.45 -0.12 -3.36
CA VAL A 109 -9.47 -0.62 -2.43
C VAL A 109 -9.12 -2.03 -1.92
N ARG A 110 -8.70 -2.93 -2.81
CA ARG A 110 -8.33 -4.30 -2.44
C ARG A 110 -7.18 -4.34 -1.42
N TYR A 111 -6.12 -3.59 -1.66
CA TYR A 111 -5.00 -3.51 -0.71
C TYR A 111 -5.39 -2.79 0.58
N GLY A 112 -6.30 -1.80 0.53
CA GLY A 112 -6.89 -1.17 1.71
C GLY A 112 -7.68 -2.17 2.57
N GLU A 113 -8.49 -3.03 1.96
CA GLU A 113 -9.24 -4.10 2.65
C GLU A 113 -8.30 -5.13 3.29
N LEU A 114 -7.21 -5.49 2.62
CA LEU A 114 -6.17 -6.36 3.18
C LEU A 114 -5.44 -5.72 4.36
N VAL A 115 -5.34 -4.39 4.42
CA VAL A 115 -4.87 -3.68 5.62
C VAL A 115 -5.95 -3.66 6.70
N ALA A 116 -7.21 -3.43 6.34
CA ALA A 116 -8.33 -3.49 7.28
C ALA A 116 -8.48 -4.87 7.96
N ALA A 117 -8.13 -5.95 7.26
CA ALA A 117 -8.05 -7.30 7.80
C ALA A 117 -7.19 -7.36 9.07
N CYS A 118 -6.07 -6.63 9.11
CA CYS A 118 -5.21 -6.55 10.29
C CYS A 118 -5.98 -6.00 11.49
N TYR A 119 -6.73 -4.91 11.31
CA TYR A 119 -7.51 -4.30 12.39
C TYR A 119 -8.62 -5.22 12.90
N ARG A 120 -9.34 -5.92 12.00
CA ARG A 120 -10.41 -6.86 12.37
C ARG A 120 -9.89 -8.03 13.21
N ALA A 121 -8.75 -8.59 12.80
CA ALA A 121 -8.11 -9.72 13.47
C ALA A 121 -7.37 -9.33 14.76
N PHE A 122 -7.17 -8.04 15.03
CA PHE A 122 -6.41 -7.57 16.20
C PHE A 122 -7.24 -7.63 17.48
N ASP A 123 -6.65 -8.19 18.54
CA ASP A 123 -7.28 -8.29 19.85
C ASP A 123 -6.92 -7.11 20.76
N LEU A 124 -7.94 -6.30 21.06
CA LEU A 124 -7.84 -5.13 21.92
C LEU A 124 -8.48 -5.34 23.29
N ASP A 125 -9.01 -6.53 23.59
CA ASP A 125 -9.59 -6.81 24.91
C ASP A 125 -8.45 -7.03 25.94
N PRO A 126 -8.27 -6.14 26.94
CA PRO A 126 -7.21 -6.28 27.94
C PRO A 126 -7.36 -7.54 28.81
N ARG A 127 -8.57 -8.15 28.82
CA ARG A 127 -8.85 -9.39 29.56
C ARG A 127 -8.46 -10.63 28.77
N SER A 128 -8.19 -10.49 27.46
CA SER A 128 -7.81 -11.60 26.60
C SER A 128 -6.38 -12.03 26.84
N LYS A 129 -6.14 -13.34 26.84
CA LYS A 129 -4.78 -13.92 26.81
C LYS A 129 -4.03 -13.58 25.51
N ARG A 130 -4.75 -13.11 24.49
CA ARG A 130 -4.23 -12.68 23.19
C ARG A 130 -4.25 -11.16 23.04
N TYR A 131 -4.41 -10.39 24.12
CA TYR A 131 -4.32 -8.93 24.06
C TYR A 131 -3.08 -8.48 23.28
N LEU A 132 -3.29 -7.54 22.34
CA LEU A 132 -2.27 -7.01 21.42
C LEU A 132 -1.67 -8.04 20.44
N ASN A 133 -2.38 -9.14 20.19
CA ASN A 133 -2.03 -10.17 19.22
C ASN A 133 -3.19 -10.45 18.26
N CYS A 134 -2.94 -11.27 17.24
CA CYS A 134 -4.01 -11.75 16.36
C CYS A 134 -4.93 -12.75 17.09
N LYS A 135 -6.25 -12.56 16.95
CA LYS A 135 -7.31 -13.43 17.50
C LYS A 135 -7.28 -14.84 16.88
N HIS A 136 -6.84 -14.94 15.64
CA HIS A 136 -7.01 -16.12 14.80
C HIS A 136 -5.69 -16.79 14.44
N ARG A 137 -5.75 -18.09 14.10
CA ARG A 137 -4.60 -18.82 13.54
C ARG A 137 -4.35 -18.35 12.11
N LYS A 138 -3.08 -18.35 11.68
CA LYS A 138 -2.65 -17.87 10.34
C LYS A 138 -3.54 -18.37 9.20
N ARG A 139 -3.73 -19.69 9.10
CA ARG A 139 -4.53 -20.34 8.03
C ARG A 139 -5.99 -19.91 7.98
N GLN A 140 -6.55 -19.42 9.09
CA GLN A 140 -7.95 -19.06 9.22
C GLN A 140 -8.15 -17.54 9.34
N MET A 141 -7.08 -16.75 9.32
CA MET A 141 -7.15 -15.32 9.66
C MET A 141 -8.04 -14.56 8.69
N LEU A 142 -7.80 -14.69 7.38
CA LEU A 142 -8.60 -14.02 6.36
C LEU A 142 -10.05 -14.51 6.35
N GLN A 143 -10.27 -15.83 6.43
CA GLN A 143 -11.61 -16.41 6.54
C GLN A 143 -12.37 -15.87 7.76
N ALA A 144 -11.71 -15.81 8.93
CA ALA A 144 -12.34 -15.38 10.17
C ALA A 144 -12.72 -13.90 10.18
N VAL A 145 -12.10 -13.07 9.33
CA VAL A 145 -12.46 -11.66 9.14
C VAL A 145 -13.33 -11.41 7.90
N GLY A 146 -13.91 -12.47 7.32
CA GLY A 146 -14.84 -12.39 6.19
C GLY A 146 -14.15 -12.16 4.84
N MET A 147 -12.91 -12.62 4.68
CA MET A 147 -12.07 -12.44 3.49
C MET A 147 -11.56 -13.77 2.94
N ASP A 148 -12.35 -14.84 3.04
CA ASP A 148 -12.04 -16.15 2.46
C ASP A 148 -11.87 -16.09 0.94
N GLY A 149 -12.63 -15.23 0.27
CA GLY A 149 -12.52 -14.96 -1.17
C GLY A 149 -11.33 -14.10 -1.59
N ALA A 150 -10.49 -13.60 -0.66
CA ALA A 150 -9.40 -12.68 -1.00
C ALA A 150 -8.31 -13.32 -1.88
N GLY A 151 -8.21 -14.65 -1.91
CA GLY A 151 -7.26 -15.36 -2.77
C GLY A 151 -5.83 -15.42 -2.24
N TYR A 152 -5.58 -15.04 -0.98
CA TYR A 152 -4.25 -15.06 -0.34
C TYR A 152 -4.16 -16.10 0.78
N ALA A 153 -2.98 -16.70 0.94
CA ALA A 153 -2.64 -17.57 2.06
C ALA A 153 -1.66 -16.85 2.99
N VAL A 154 -2.04 -16.66 4.26
CA VAL A 154 -1.16 -16.03 5.27
C VAL A 154 -0.05 -17.01 5.68
N THR A 155 1.20 -16.63 5.43
CA THR A 155 2.37 -17.48 5.67
C THR A 155 3.07 -17.13 6.98
N LYS A 156 3.13 -15.85 7.34
CA LYS A 156 3.83 -15.36 8.54
C LYS A 156 3.06 -14.23 9.23
N TYR A 157 3.07 -14.24 10.55
CA TYR A 157 2.70 -13.08 11.36
C TYR A 157 3.94 -12.31 11.74
N ILE A 158 3.83 -10.99 11.71
CA ILE A 158 4.93 -10.07 11.97
C ILE A 158 4.65 -9.35 13.28
N TYR A 159 5.67 -9.35 14.13
CA TYR A 159 5.64 -8.70 15.43
C TYR A 159 6.78 -7.70 15.53
N ALA A 160 6.50 -6.59 16.22
CA ALA A 160 7.51 -5.61 16.56
C ALA A 160 7.72 -5.56 18.07
N ALA A 161 8.98 -5.37 18.46
CA ALA A 161 9.37 -5.26 19.85
C ALA A 161 8.78 -3.98 20.48
N ALA A 162 8.37 -4.10 21.73
CA ALA A 162 7.96 -2.96 22.55
C ALA A 162 8.36 -3.20 24.00
N PRO A 163 8.42 -2.15 24.85
CA PRO A 163 9.01 -2.24 26.20
C PRO A 163 8.44 -3.36 27.08
N ASP A 164 7.12 -3.62 26.99
CA ASP A 164 6.46 -4.62 27.84
C ASP A 164 6.35 -6.00 27.19
N ALA A 165 6.01 -6.03 25.89
CA ALA A 165 5.85 -7.26 25.10
C ALA A 165 5.77 -6.95 23.61
N SER A 166 6.23 -7.90 22.78
CA SER A 166 6.02 -7.86 21.33
C SER A 166 4.54 -7.73 20.97
N ARG A 167 4.26 -6.88 19.99
CA ARG A 167 2.89 -6.64 19.48
C ARG A 167 2.78 -7.11 18.05
N TRP A 168 1.66 -7.74 17.72
CA TRP A 168 1.37 -8.11 16.33
C TRP A 168 1.06 -6.87 15.51
N ILE A 169 1.79 -6.63 14.42
CA ILE A 169 1.68 -5.41 13.61
C ILE A 169 1.27 -5.68 12.17
N GLY A 170 1.22 -6.95 11.75
CA GLY A 170 0.92 -7.27 10.36
C GLY A 170 1.18 -8.72 9.99
N TYR A 171 1.04 -9.03 8.72
CA TYR A 171 1.25 -10.38 8.20
C TYR A 171 1.87 -10.36 6.80
N VAL A 172 2.52 -11.46 6.46
CA VAL A 172 2.93 -11.79 5.09
C VAL A 172 1.98 -12.84 4.55
N ALA A 173 1.54 -12.65 3.32
CA ALA A 173 0.70 -13.58 2.59
C ALA A 173 1.16 -13.70 1.14
N VAL A 174 0.82 -14.81 0.49
CA VAL A 174 1.10 -15.03 -0.92
C VAL A 174 -0.19 -15.34 -1.65
N ALA A 175 -0.35 -14.82 -2.86
CA ALA A 175 -1.47 -15.15 -3.72
C ALA A 175 -1.53 -16.66 -3.96
N SER A 176 -2.72 -17.24 -3.91
CA SER A 176 -3.01 -18.63 -4.34
C SER A 176 -2.92 -18.76 -5.86
N ASP A 177 -2.88 -19.97 -6.40
CA ASP A 177 -2.70 -20.17 -7.86
C ASP A 177 -3.83 -19.55 -8.69
N GLY A 178 -5.08 -19.67 -8.20
CA GLY A 178 -6.22 -19.03 -8.86
C GLY A 178 -6.14 -17.51 -8.82
N GLU A 179 -5.65 -16.95 -7.71
CA GLU A 179 -5.47 -15.50 -7.58
C GLU A 179 -4.27 -15.00 -8.41
N ALA A 180 -3.18 -15.78 -8.47
CA ALA A 180 -2.03 -15.46 -9.30
C ALA A 180 -2.41 -15.43 -10.79
N ALA A 181 -3.22 -16.38 -11.25
CA ALA A 181 -3.77 -16.37 -12.59
C ALA A 181 -4.67 -15.14 -12.86
N ARG A 182 -5.46 -14.71 -11.87
CA ARG A 182 -6.30 -13.50 -11.97
C ARG A 182 -5.47 -12.22 -12.03
N LEU A 183 -4.39 -12.17 -11.25
CA LEU A 183 -3.47 -11.04 -11.14
C LEU A 183 -2.45 -10.98 -12.28
N GLY A 184 -2.26 -12.08 -13.02
CA GLY A 184 -1.21 -12.23 -14.02
C GLY A 184 0.20 -12.41 -13.43
N ARG A 185 0.30 -12.67 -12.12
CA ARG A 185 1.57 -12.79 -11.37
C ARG A 185 1.35 -13.41 -9.98
N ARG A 186 2.40 -13.98 -9.40
CA ARG A 186 2.45 -14.37 -7.99
C ARG A 186 2.74 -13.17 -7.11
N ASP A 187 1.70 -12.62 -6.47
CA ASP A 187 1.87 -11.48 -5.56
C ASP A 187 2.23 -11.92 -4.14
N ILE A 188 3.37 -11.46 -3.64
CA ILE A 188 3.77 -11.54 -2.23
C ILE A 188 3.29 -10.25 -1.55
N LEU A 189 2.32 -10.37 -0.66
CA LEU A 189 1.75 -9.27 0.09
C LEU A 189 2.34 -9.18 1.49
N VAL A 190 2.74 -7.99 1.89
CA VAL A 190 2.94 -7.64 3.30
C VAL A 190 1.91 -6.58 3.70
N SER A 191 1.11 -6.87 4.72
CA SER A 191 0.09 -5.96 5.23
C SER A 191 0.44 -5.51 6.64
N PHE A 192 0.51 -4.20 6.85
CA PHE A 192 0.80 -3.57 8.14
C PHE A 192 -0.38 -2.73 8.64
N ARG A 193 -0.78 -2.92 9.90
CA ARG A 193 -1.67 -1.98 10.58
C ARG A 193 -0.91 -0.80 11.16
N GLY A 194 -1.63 0.31 11.34
CA GLY A 194 -1.22 1.40 12.22
C GLY A 194 -1.46 1.10 13.70
N THR A 195 -1.14 2.07 14.55
CA THR A 195 -1.37 2.01 16.00
C THR A 195 -2.83 2.24 16.34
N VAL A 196 -3.28 1.62 17.43
CA VAL A 196 -4.62 1.87 18.00
C VAL A 196 -4.56 3.02 19.01
N THR A 197 -3.44 3.18 19.72
CA THR A 197 -3.17 4.31 20.62
C THR A 197 -2.21 5.29 19.93
N TRP A 198 -2.78 6.31 19.29
CA TRP A 198 -2.04 7.29 18.49
C TRP A 198 -1.13 8.20 19.33
N SER A 199 -1.58 8.63 20.52
CA SER A 199 -0.95 9.71 21.30
C SER A 199 0.46 9.38 21.80
N GLU A 200 0.68 8.16 22.31
CA GLU A 200 1.99 7.73 22.83
C GLU A 200 3.01 7.51 21.71
N TRP A 201 2.55 7.00 20.57
CA TRP A 201 3.40 6.74 19.42
C TRP A 201 3.70 7.99 18.63
N LEU A 202 2.77 8.95 18.52
CA LEU A 202 3.04 10.24 17.90
C LEU A 202 4.16 10.98 18.65
N ALA A 203 4.18 10.92 19.99
CA ALA A 203 5.30 11.47 20.76
C ALA A 203 6.63 10.79 20.41
N ASN A 204 6.63 9.48 20.17
CA ASN A 204 7.82 8.72 19.75
C ASN A 204 8.22 8.96 18.28
N PHE A 205 7.27 9.27 17.40
CA PHE A 205 7.48 9.51 15.96
C PHE A 205 7.74 10.98 15.59
N MET A 206 7.74 11.87 16.58
CA MET A 206 8.23 13.25 16.46
C MET A 206 9.72 13.37 16.84
N SER A 207 10.47 12.27 16.74
CA SER A 207 11.89 12.22 17.09
C SER A 207 12.77 12.71 15.93
N ALA A 208 14.09 12.66 16.15
CA ALA A 208 15.09 13.06 15.17
C ALA A 208 15.20 12.08 14.00
N LEU A 209 15.69 12.60 12.87
CA LEU A 209 16.15 11.80 11.73
C LEU A 209 17.41 11.00 12.11
N ALA A 210 17.36 9.68 11.95
CA ALA A 210 18.49 8.78 12.15
C ALA A 210 18.93 8.15 10.81
N PRO A 211 20.24 7.93 10.60
CA PRO A 211 20.72 7.18 9.45
C PRO A 211 20.12 5.77 9.38
N ALA A 212 19.57 5.37 8.23
CA ALA A 212 18.91 4.07 8.09
C ALA A 212 19.89 2.88 8.28
N ARG A 213 21.08 2.95 7.67
CA ARG A 213 22.19 1.98 7.81
C ARG A 213 21.77 0.52 7.64
N PHE A 214 20.93 0.26 6.63
CA PHE A 214 20.44 -1.09 6.37
C PHE A 214 21.46 -1.98 5.68
N ASP A 215 22.28 -1.43 4.78
CA ASP A 215 23.43 -2.12 4.21
C ASP A 215 24.71 -1.83 5.02
N PRO A 216 25.32 -2.84 5.68
CA PRO A 216 26.59 -2.69 6.36
C PRO A 216 27.79 -2.50 5.40
N ALA A 217 27.69 -2.92 4.15
CA ALA A 217 28.78 -2.85 3.17
C ALA A 217 28.92 -1.45 2.58
N GLU A 218 27.81 -0.78 2.29
CA GLU A 218 27.77 0.62 1.83
C GLU A 218 26.97 1.51 2.78
N PRO A 219 27.54 1.90 3.94
CA PRO A 219 26.82 2.77 4.86
C PRO A 219 26.61 4.16 4.23
N ARG A 220 25.34 4.51 3.98
CA ARG A 220 24.90 5.82 3.47
C ARG A 220 24.39 6.71 4.61
N PRO A 221 25.26 7.50 5.29
CA PRO A 221 24.87 8.26 6.49
C PRO A 221 23.93 9.44 6.21
N ASP A 222 23.88 9.89 4.96
CA ASP A 222 23.00 10.97 4.50
C ASP A 222 21.56 10.50 4.27
N VAL A 223 21.35 9.20 4.02
CA VAL A 223 20.02 8.59 3.93
C VAL A 223 19.46 8.41 5.34
N ARG A 224 18.51 9.29 5.70
CA ARG A 224 17.96 9.34 7.06
C ARG A 224 16.46 9.15 7.08
N VAL A 225 16.01 8.45 8.11
CA VAL A 225 14.60 8.10 8.36
C VAL A 225 14.21 8.50 9.77
N GLU A 226 12.92 8.64 10.03
CA GLU A 226 12.39 8.92 11.36
C GLU A 226 12.82 7.80 12.33
N SER A 227 13.43 8.19 13.45
CA SER A 227 14.08 7.23 14.36
C SER A 227 13.10 6.31 15.10
N GLY A 228 11.88 6.76 15.37
CA GLY A 228 10.81 5.92 15.92
C GLY A 228 10.42 4.79 14.96
N PHE A 229 10.21 5.07 13.67
CA PHE A 229 9.94 4.02 12.67
C PHE A 229 11.13 3.06 12.53
N LEU A 230 12.36 3.59 12.50
CA LEU A 230 13.57 2.79 12.44
C LEU A 230 13.72 1.87 13.66
N SER A 231 13.48 2.39 14.86
CA SER A 231 13.52 1.59 16.09
C SER A 231 12.47 0.49 16.05
N LEU A 232 11.22 0.81 15.70
CA LEU A 232 10.15 -0.19 15.61
C LEU A 232 10.48 -1.32 14.62
N TYR A 233 11.16 -0.97 13.53
CA TYR A 233 11.55 -1.92 12.49
C TYR A 233 12.76 -2.80 12.89
N THR A 234 13.73 -2.26 13.62
CA THR A 234 15.03 -2.93 13.87
C THR A 234 15.23 -3.45 15.28
N SER A 235 14.46 -2.99 16.27
CA SER A 235 14.61 -3.43 17.65
C SER A 235 14.27 -4.92 17.80
N GLU A 236 15.11 -5.62 18.55
CA GLU A 236 14.92 -7.04 18.88
C GLU A 236 14.01 -7.21 20.10
N ASP A 237 13.20 -8.28 20.09
CA ASP A 237 12.42 -8.67 21.25
C ASP A 237 13.31 -9.42 22.26
N VAL A 238 13.73 -8.73 23.31
CA VAL A 238 14.55 -9.30 24.39
C VAL A 238 13.78 -10.36 25.19
N SER A 239 12.44 -10.39 25.12
CA SER A 239 11.62 -11.33 25.89
C SER A 239 11.55 -12.74 25.30
N GLY A 240 11.91 -12.92 24.02
CA GLY A 240 12.01 -14.22 23.33
C GLY A 240 10.72 -15.05 23.23
N LYS A 241 9.56 -14.51 23.63
CA LYS A 241 8.30 -15.27 23.72
C LYS A 241 7.60 -15.51 22.39
N PHE A 242 7.75 -14.60 21.42
CA PHE A 242 6.98 -14.64 20.17
C PHE A 242 7.84 -14.60 18.90
N THR A 243 9.08 -14.11 18.98
CA THR A 243 9.94 -13.97 17.80
C THR A 243 11.38 -14.37 18.07
N THR A 244 12.03 -14.85 17.01
CA THR A 244 13.49 -14.90 16.91
C THR A 244 13.93 -13.70 16.07
N GLY A 245 14.34 -12.61 16.73
CA GLY A 245 14.86 -11.40 16.08
C GLY A 245 13.84 -10.27 15.90
N SER A 246 14.29 -9.20 15.24
CA SER A 246 13.53 -7.97 14.99
C SER A 246 12.39 -8.14 13.97
N CYS A 247 11.54 -7.11 13.84
CA CYS A 247 10.54 -7.02 12.78
C CYS A 247 11.19 -7.18 11.39
N ARG A 248 12.28 -6.45 11.14
CA ARG A 248 13.11 -6.54 9.94
C ARG A 248 13.53 -7.98 9.64
N ASN A 249 14.10 -8.70 10.61
CA ASN A 249 14.58 -10.06 10.36
C ASN A 249 13.44 -11.03 9.98
N GLN A 250 12.27 -10.90 10.61
CA GLN A 250 11.10 -11.72 10.29
C GLN A 250 10.62 -11.49 8.85
N LEU A 251 10.61 -10.23 8.41
CA LEU A 251 10.17 -9.83 7.06
C LEU A 251 11.17 -10.28 6.00
N LEU A 252 12.45 -9.93 6.14
CA LEU A 252 13.48 -10.29 5.17
C LEU A 252 13.59 -11.81 5.02
N SER A 253 13.53 -12.55 6.13
CA SER A 253 13.58 -14.02 6.08
C SER A 253 12.40 -14.62 5.33
N GLU A 254 11.18 -14.12 5.55
CA GLU A 254 9.98 -14.70 4.94
C GLU A 254 9.85 -14.32 3.47
N ILE A 255 10.16 -13.07 3.11
CA ILE A 255 10.10 -12.60 1.72
C ILE A 255 11.14 -13.34 0.89
N SER A 256 12.39 -13.46 1.36
CA SER A 256 13.43 -14.23 0.65
C SER A 256 13.04 -15.70 0.48
N ARG A 257 12.36 -16.30 1.47
CA ARG A 257 11.83 -17.67 1.36
C ARG A 257 10.80 -17.79 0.25
N LEU A 258 9.85 -16.85 0.18
CA LEU A 258 8.78 -16.85 -0.83
C LEU A 258 9.31 -16.55 -2.24
N VAL A 259 10.25 -15.61 -2.37
CA VAL A 259 10.93 -15.32 -3.65
C VAL A 259 11.68 -16.55 -4.16
N ALA A 260 12.35 -17.30 -3.27
CA ALA A 260 13.03 -18.53 -3.65
C ALA A 260 12.06 -19.67 -4.02
N GLU A 261 10.91 -19.75 -3.34
CA GLU A 261 9.85 -20.74 -3.60
C GLU A 261 9.18 -20.53 -4.97
N HIS A 262 8.96 -19.27 -5.36
CA HIS A 262 8.25 -18.90 -6.59
C HIS A 262 9.16 -18.33 -7.68
N ARG A 263 10.45 -18.69 -7.67
CA ARG A 263 11.47 -18.14 -8.58
C ARG A 263 11.24 -18.41 -10.08
N ASP A 264 10.39 -19.38 -10.40
CA ASP A 264 10.07 -19.81 -11.76
C ASP A 264 8.75 -19.18 -12.28
N GLU A 265 8.15 -18.28 -11.51
CA GLU A 265 6.94 -17.52 -11.83
C GLU A 265 7.25 -16.02 -11.94
N ASP A 266 6.38 -15.24 -12.60
CA ASP A 266 6.39 -13.78 -12.49
C ASP A 266 5.92 -13.38 -11.08
N VAL A 267 6.82 -12.81 -10.28
CA VAL A 267 6.57 -12.41 -8.89
C VAL A 267 6.45 -10.88 -8.78
N SER A 268 5.58 -10.42 -7.87
CA SER A 268 5.59 -9.04 -7.38
C SER A 268 5.65 -9.00 -5.86
N ILE A 269 6.24 -7.96 -5.27
CA ILE A 269 6.20 -7.71 -3.83
C ILE A 269 5.33 -6.47 -3.59
N THR A 270 4.14 -6.67 -3.03
CA THR A 270 3.25 -5.59 -2.62
C THR A 270 3.32 -5.36 -1.12
N LEU A 271 3.58 -4.11 -0.73
CA LEU A 271 3.61 -3.70 0.67
C LEU A 271 2.45 -2.72 0.90
N ALA A 272 1.50 -3.08 1.73
CA ALA A 272 0.35 -2.23 2.04
C ALA A 272 0.36 -1.87 3.51
N GLY A 273 0.08 -0.61 3.81
CA GLY A 273 0.05 -0.16 5.19
C GLY A 273 -0.79 1.08 5.39
N HIS A 274 -1.40 1.17 6.56
CA HIS A 274 -2.13 2.34 7.00
C HIS A 274 -1.39 3.06 8.13
N SER A 275 -1.34 4.39 8.08
CA SER A 275 -0.80 5.22 9.15
C SER A 275 0.66 4.85 9.45
N MET A 276 1.04 4.54 10.70
CA MET A 276 2.36 3.99 11.05
C MET A 276 2.75 2.78 10.18
N GLY A 277 1.79 1.92 9.83
CA GLY A 277 2.03 0.76 8.98
C GLY A 277 2.51 1.14 7.57
N SER A 278 2.11 2.30 7.05
CA SER A 278 2.61 2.83 5.78
C SER A 278 4.09 3.17 5.85
N SER A 279 4.54 3.76 6.96
CA SER A 279 5.96 4.06 7.18
C SER A 279 6.82 2.80 7.19
N LEU A 280 6.34 1.75 7.86
CA LEU A 280 7.00 0.45 7.88
C LEU A 280 7.05 -0.20 6.50
N ALA A 281 5.96 -0.08 5.71
CA ALA A 281 5.92 -0.55 4.34
C ALA A 281 6.97 0.14 3.46
N ILE A 282 7.11 1.47 3.56
CA ILE A 282 8.11 2.25 2.81
C ILE A 282 9.54 1.88 3.26
N LEU A 283 9.78 1.74 4.57
CA LEU A 283 11.09 1.32 5.09
C LEU A 283 11.49 -0.07 4.59
N LEU A 284 10.56 -1.03 4.61
CA LEU A 284 10.79 -2.38 4.10
C LEU A 284 11.04 -2.36 2.58
N ALA A 285 10.33 -1.52 1.83
CA ALA A 285 10.54 -1.39 0.39
C ALA A 285 11.97 -0.94 0.06
N TYR A 286 12.43 0.11 0.77
CA TYR A 286 13.80 0.59 0.68
C TYR A 286 14.81 -0.49 1.09
N ASP A 287 14.59 -1.17 2.21
CA ASP A 287 15.50 -2.20 2.74
C ASP A 287 15.64 -3.39 1.76
N LEU A 288 14.53 -3.86 1.17
CA LEU A 288 14.55 -4.94 0.17
C LEU A 288 15.35 -4.55 -1.08
N ALA A 289 15.13 -3.34 -1.59
CA ALA A 289 15.79 -2.86 -2.79
C ALA A 289 17.27 -2.52 -2.55
N GLU A 290 17.60 -1.91 -1.40
CA GLU A 290 18.97 -1.58 -1.02
C GLU A 290 19.83 -2.84 -0.83
N LEU A 291 19.26 -3.91 -0.26
CA LEU A 291 19.93 -5.20 -0.11
C LEU A 291 19.89 -6.08 -1.37
N GLY A 292 19.20 -5.64 -2.42
CA GLY A 292 19.00 -6.43 -3.64
C GLY A 292 18.18 -7.71 -3.45
N LEU A 293 17.41 -7.81 -2.36
CA LEU A 293 16.57 -8.98 -2.04
C LEU A 293 15.31 -9.09 -2.91
N ASN A 294 15.06 -8.08 -3.74
CA ASN A 294 14.08 -8.09 -4.81
C ASN A 294 14.70 -8.50 -6.16
N SER A 295 15.77 -9.29 -6.17
CA SER A 295 16.33 -9.87 -7.40
C SER A 295 15.89 -11.33 -7.53
N TYR A 296 15.62 -11.78 -8.76
CA TYR A 296 15.34 -13.20 -8.95
C TYR A 296 16.61 -14.03 -8.68
N PRO A 297 16.51 -15.20 -8.00
CA PRO A 297 17.67 -16.06 -7.73
C PRO A 297 18.40 -16.59 -8.97
N ASN A 298 17.78 -16.52 -10.14
CA ASN A 298 18.32 -16.94 -11.43
C ASN A 298 18.88 -15.76 -12.27
N ASP A 299 19.01 -14.57 -11.66
CA ASP A 299 19.46 -13.32 -12.31
C ASP A 299 18.61 -12.89 -13.52
N SER A 300 17.36 -13.36 -13.63
CA SER A 300 16.46 -13.03 -14.75
C SER A 300 15.92 -11.60 -14.72
N GLY A 301 16.11 -10.87 -13.61
CA GLY A 301 15.72 -9.48 -13.47
C GLY A 301 15.45 -9.08 -12.03
N THR A 302 14.76 -7.95 -11.89
CA THR A 302 14.35 -7.37 -10.61
C THR A 302 12.85 -7.54 -10.43
N ILE A 303 12.46 -8.03 -9.27
CA ILE A 303 11.07 -8.15 -8.81
C ILE A 303 10.58 -6.74 -8.44
N PRO A 304 9.44 -6.28 -9.00
CA PRO A 304 8.87 -4.99 -8.67
C PRO A 304 8.43 -4.96 -7.20
N VAL A 305 8.81 -3.88 -6.51
CA VAL A 305 8.41 -3.60 -5.12
C VAL A 305 7.51 -2.38 -5.11
N THR A 306 6.24 -2.59 -4.76
CA THR A 306 5.20 -1.56 -4.82
C THR A 306 4.57 -1.35 -3.46
N VAL A 307 4.49 -0.10 -3.02
CA VAL A 307 3.89 0.29 -1.74
C VAL A 307 2.55 0.97 -1.97
N PHE A 308 1.50 0.47 -1.32
CA PHE A 308 0.20 1.14 -1.18
C PHE A 308 0.09 1.72 0.23
N SER A 309 0.32 3.03 0.33
CA SER A 309 0.33 3.79 1.57
C SER A 309 -1.02 4.49 1.78
N PHE A 310 -1.71 4.20 2.88
CA PHE A 310 -2.95 4.87 3.27
C PHE A 310 -2.70 5.76 4.47
N ALA A 311 -2.98 7.06 4.36
CA ALA A 311 -2.81 8.00 5.48
C ALA A 311 -1.39 8.01 6.08
N GLY A 312 -0.37 7.64 5.29
CA GLY A 312 1.00 7.50 5.76
C GLY A 312 1.70 8.86 5.98
N PRO A 313 2.45 9.06 7.07
CA PRO A 313 3.27 10.24 7.27
C PRO A 313 4.56 10.20 6.42
N ARG A 314 5.33 11.28 6.43
CA ARG A 314 6.69 11.35 5.88
C ARG A 314 7.63 10.43 6.67
N VAL A 315 8.45 9.67 5.96
CA VAL A 315 9.28 8.61 6.55
C VAL A 315 10.74 9.03 6.73
N GLY A 316 11.26 9.87 5.83
CA GLY A 316 12.66 10.25 5.84
C GLY A 316 12.93 11.56 5.14
N ASN A 317 14.22 11.88 5.00
CA ASN A 317 14.67 13.11 4.37
C ASN A 317 14.66 13.04 2.84
N LEU A 318 15.07 14.13 2.18
CA LEU A 318 15.18 14.19 0.72
C LEU A 318 16.12 13.11 0.14
N GLU A 319 17.23 12.83 0.82
CA GLU A 319 18.18 11.77 0.39
C GLU A 319 17.54 10.38 0.43
N PHE A 320 16.72 10.10 1.45
CA PHE A 320 15.95 8.88 1.51
C PHE A 320 14.95 8.76 0.36
N LYS A 321 14.26 9.85 0.02
CA LYS A 321 13.39 9.90 -1.16
C LYS A 321 14.17 9.62 -2.45
N ASN A 322 15.24 10.36 -2.69
CA ASN A 322 16.05 10.23 -3.91
C ASN A 322 16.59 8.80 -4.04
N ARG A 323 17.03 8.21 -2.92
CA ARG A 323 17.51 6.83 -2.93
C ARG A 323 16.41 5.81 -3.25
N CYS A 324 15.20 5.99 -2.74
CA CYS A 324 14.06 5.13 -3.13
C CYS A 324 13.78 5.23 -4.64
N ASP A 325 13.83 6.43 -5.20
CA ASP A 325 13.61 6.67 -6.64
C ASP A 325 14.73 6.00 -7.48
N GLU A 326 16.00 6.13 -7.07
CA GLU A 326 17.15 5.47 -7.70
C GLU A 326 17.05 3.94 -7.69
N LEU A 327 16.54 3.37 -6.60
CA LEU A 327 16.34 1.94 -6.42
C LEU A 327 15.11 1.40 -7.16
N GLY A 328 14.31 2.27 -7.79
CA GLY A 328 13.10 1.88 -8.50
C GLY A 328 11.94 1.45 -7.59
N VAL A 329 11.96 1.83 -6.31
CA VAL A 329 10.86 1.55 -5.38
C VAL A 329 9.64 2.38 -5.77
N LYS A 330 8.50 1.73 -5.99
CA LYS A 330 7.26 2.41 -6.36
C LYS A 330 6.39 2.61 -5.13
N VAL A 331 5.99 3.85 -4.85
CA VAL A 331 5.13 4.19 -3.72
C VAL A 331 3.92 4.98 -4.21
N LEU A 332 2.72 4.46 -3.95
CA LEU A 332 1.45 5.14 -4.18
C LEU A 332 0.86 5.56 -2.82
N ARG A 333 0.74 6.86 -2.60
CA ARG A 333 0.21 7.46 -1.37
C ARG A 333 -1.24 7.88 -1.56
N VAL A 334 -2.16 7.19 -0.92
CA VAL A 334 -3.55 7.60 -0.79
C VAL A 334 -3.68 8.51 0.42
N VAL A 335 -3.98 9.78 0.19
CA VAL A 335 -4.03 10.81 1.22
C VAL A 335 -5.39 11.49 1.25
N ASN A 336 -5.89 11.81 2.43
CA ASN A 336 -6.99 12.74 2.60
C ASN A 336 -6.40 14.13 2.84
N VAL A 337 -6.81 15.12 2.04
CA VAL A 337 -6.32 16.51 2.16
C VAL A 337 -6.57 17.12 3.55
N ASN A 338 -7.57 16.61 4.25
CA ASN A 338 -7.97 17.02 5.60
C ASN A 338 -7.31 16.21 6.72
N ASP A 339 -6.52 15.19 6.40
CA ASP A 339 -5.83 14.37 7.38
C ASP A 339 -4.47 14.99 7.77
N PRO A 340 -4.29 15.47 9.02
CA PRO A 340 -3.05 16.10 9.45
C PRO A 340 -1.87 15.11 9.52
N VAL A 341 -2.12 13.81 9.66
CA VAL A 341 -1.06 12.79 9.78
C VAL A 341 -0.24 12.71 8.50
N THR A 342 -0.91 12.82 7.35
CA THR A 342 -0.24 12.81 6.04
C THR A 342 0.73 13.98 5.88
N LYS A 343 0.57 15.05 6.64
CA LYS A 343 1.42 16.26 6.62
C LYS A 343 2.53 16.22 7.67
N MET A 344 2.67 15.15 8.44
CA MET A 344 3.70 15.00 9.49
C MET A 344 4.85 14.11 9.05
N PRO A 345 6.06 14.21 9.63
CA PRO A 345 6.53 15.26 10.55
C PRO A 345 6.93 16.55 9.80
N GLY A 346 6.66 17.73 10.38
CA GLY A 346 7.24 18.99 9.91
C GLY A 346 6.26 20.07 9.41
N VAL A 347 5.14 20.31 10.12
CA VAL A 347 4.10 21.30 9.76
C VAL A 347 4.55 22.77 9.86
N LEU A 348 5.86 23.08 10.02
CA LEU A 348 6.35 24.46 10.15
C LEU A 348 7.45 24.91 9.17
N PHE A 349 7.97 24.04 8.29
CA PHE A 349 8.85 24.48 7.20
C PHE A 349 8.30 23.99 5.85
N ASN A 350 7.49 24.88 5.29
CA ASN A 350 6.82 24.89 3.99
C ASN A 350 7.52 24.06 2.89
N GLU A 351 6.76 23.26 2.13
CA GLU A 351 7.23 22.55 0.92
C GLU A 351 7.80 23.51 -0.14
N SER A 352 7.46 24.80 -0.09
CA SER A 352 8.13 25.81 -0.92
C SER A 352 9.60 26.00 -0.55
N ALA A 353 9.97 25.78 0.71
CA ALA A 353 11.37 25.83 1.17
C ALA A 353 12.15 24.58 0.78
N SER A 354 11.51 23.40 0.66
CA SER A 354 12.17 22.19 0.14
C SER A 354 12.39 22.27 -1.37
N VAL A 355 11.47 22.89 -2.13
CA VAL A 355 11.69 23.19 -3.57
C VAL A 355 12.83 24.19 -3.77
N LEU A 356 12.95 25.19 -2.90
CA LEU A 356 14.04 26.17 -2.96
C LEU A 356 15.38 25.58 -2.47
N ALA A 357 15.37 24.78 -1.40
CA ALA A 357 16.54 24.09 -0.84
C ALA A 357 16.95 22.82 -1.62
N GLY A 358 16.11 22.32 -2.53
CA GLY A 358 16.48 21.31 -3.53
C GLY A 358 17.15 21.94 -4.76
N ARG A 359 16.86 23.21 -5.08
CA ARG A 359 17.54 23.97 -6.14
C ARG A 359 18.88 24.56 -5.72
N TYR A 360 19.05 24.82 -4.42
CA TYR A 360 20.29 25.27 -3.82
C TYR A 360 20.61 24.29 -2.69
N GLU A 361 21.68 23.48 -2.82
CA GLU A 361 22.14 22.55 -1.77
C GLU A 361 22.50 23.29 -0.48
N LEU A 362 21.48 23.69 0.28
CA LEU A 362 21.64 24.40 1.54
C LEU A 362 21.78 23.37 2.66
N PRO A 363 22.63 23.60 3.68
CA PRO A 363 22.95 22.61 4.72
C PRO A 363 21.75 22.02 5.49
N TRP A 364 20.60 22.70 5.45
CA TRP A 364 19.36 22.31 6.12
C TRP A 364 18.41 21.46 5.26
N SER A 365 18.67 21.30 3.96
CA SER A 365 17.89 20.40 3.08
C SER A 365 17.94 18.94 3.56
N LYS A 366 19.10 18.52 4.10
CA LYS A 366 19.34 17.19 4.68
C LYS A 366 18.52 16.89 5.96
N ALA A 367 17.95 17.93 6.57
CA ALA A 367 17.13 17.82 7.79
C ALA A 367 15.62 17.88 7.51
N CYS A 368 15.19 18.13 6.27
CA CYS A 368 13.78 18.26 5.91
C CYS A 368 13.19 16.91 5.53
N TYR A 369 12.02 16.59 6.11
CA TYR A 369 11.23 15.42 5.74
C TYR A 369 10.61 15.58 4.35
N ALA A 370 10.72 14.54 3.52
CA ALA A 370 10.16 14.50 2.17
C ALA A 370 9.22 13.31 2.01
N HIS A 371 8.19 13.47 1.16
CA HIS A 371 7.35 12.37 0.73
C HIS A 371 8.01 11.55 -0.37
N VAL A 372 7.85 10.23 -0.29
CA VAL A 372 8.24 9.27 -1.33
C VAL A 372 7.02 8.89 -2.16
N GLY A 373 7.17 8.86 -3.47
CA GLY A 373 6.14 8.37 -4.39
C GLY A 373 5.08 9.36 -4.86
N VAL A 374 4.10 8.79 -5.58
CA VAL A 374 3.01 9.49 -6.27
C VAL A 374 1.79 9.60 -5.36
N GLU A 375 1.09 10.73 -5.40
CA GLU A 375 -0.04 11.02 -4.53
C GLU A 375 -1.39 10.83 -5.23
N VAL A 376 -2.30 10.10 -4.59
CA VAL A 376 -3.73 10.06 -4.89
C VAL A 376 -4.45 10.84 -3.79
N ALA A 377 -4.80 12.09 -4.08
CA ALA A 377 -5.49 12.97 -3.14
C ALA A 377 -7.00 12.74 -3.15
N LEU A 378 -7.53 12.35 -2.00
CA LEU A 378 -8.95 12.26 -1.70
C LEU A 378 -9.38 13.51 -0.94
N ASN A 379 -10.60 13.96 -1.20
CA ASN A 379 -11.20 15.09 -0.51
C ASN A 379 -12.57 14.67 0.04
N PHE A 380 -12.62 14.36 1.33
CA PHE A 380 -13.84 14.00 2.03
C PHE A 380 -13.89 14.62 3.44
N PHE A 381 -15.11 14.69 3.98
CA PHE A 381 -15.63 15.77 4.82
C PHE A 381 -14.93 16.05 6.16
N GLU A 382 -15.00 17.35 6.54
CA GLU A 382 -14.52 18.01 7.76
C GLU A 382 -15.56 18.02 8.90
N ALA A 383 -15.29 17.34 10.01
CA ALA A 383 -15.93 17.65 11.30
C ALA A 383 -15.05 17.19 12.46
N GLY A 384 -14.26 18.11 13.03
CA GLY A 384 -13.75 18.14 14.42
C GLY A 384 -12.95 16.95 15.00
N ASP A 385 -12.97 15.77 14.39
CA ASP A 385 -12.38 14.55 14.91
C ASP A 385 -11.33 14.00 13.95
N ILE A 386 -10.06 14.17 14.35
CA ILE A 386 -8.88 13.69 13.64
C ILE A 386 -8.98 12.16 13.41
N VAL A 387 -9.67 11.44 14.28
CA VAL A 387 -9.86 9.99 14.18
C VAL A 387 -10.68 9.62 12.94
N CYS A 388 -11.69 10.42 12.57
CA CYS A 388 -12.55 10.13 11.41
C CYS A 388 -11.84 10.37 10.07
N VAL A 389 -11.07 11.46 9.96
CA VAL A 389 -10.35 11.79 8.71
C VAL A 389 -9.14 10.89 8.47
N HIS A 390 -8.65 10.23 9.52
CA HIS A 390 -7.55 9.28 9.51
C HIS A 390 -8.02 7.81 9.54
N ASP A 391 -9.34 7.56 9.51
CA ASP A 391 -9.86 6.19 9.55
C ASP A 391 -9.74 5.51 8.18
N LEU A 392 -9.11 4.33 8.14
CA LEU A 392 -8.89 3.59 6.90
C LEU A 392 -10.21 3.22 6.19
N GLN A 393 -11.28 2.94 6.92
CA GLN A 393 -12.57 2.61 6.29
C GLN A 393 -13.15 3.84 5.60
N ALA A 394 -12.98 5.05 6.14
CA ALA A 394 -13.39 6.27 5.45
C ALA A 394 -12.65 6.48 4.11
N TYR A 395 -11.35 6.17 4.04
CA TYR A 395 -10.59 6.19 2.79
C TYR A 395 -11.15 5.18 1.76
N ILE A 396 -11.45 3.96 2.20
CA ILE A 396 -12.01 2.91 1.34
C ILE A 396 -13.42 3.28 0.86
N ASP A 397 -14.28 3.73 1.76
CA ASP A 397 -15.65 4.15 1.47
C ASP A 397 -15.66 5.30 0.44
N GLN A 398 -14.75 6.27 0.57
CA GLN A 398 -14.63 7.35 -0.42
C GLN A 398 -14.21 6.84 -1.80
N LEU A 399 -13.25 5.92 -1.88
CA LEU A 399 -12.82 5.33 -3.15
C LEU A 399 -13.97 4.55 -3.80
N LEU A 400 -14.74 3.81 -3.02
CA LEU A 400 -15.92 3.08 -3.52
C LEU A 400 -17.01 4.04 -4.02
N ASN A 401 -17.32 5.11 -3.27
CA ASN A 401 -18.36 6.08 -3.64
C ASN A 401 -18.00 6.91 -4.87
N SER A 402 -16.70 7.06 -5.17
CA SER A 402 -16.23 7.76 -6.37
C SER A 402 -16.38 6.96 -7.67
N MET A 403 -16.84 5.71 -7.60
CA MET A 403 -17.13 4.87 -8.77
C MET A 403 -18.50 5.22 -9.35
N VAL A 404 -18.55 5.83 -10.53
CA VAL A 404 -19.78 6.22 -11.23
C VAL A 404 -19.74 5.67 -12.66
N GLY A 405 -20.48 4.59 -12.90
CA GLY A 405 -20.68 3.97 -14.22
C GLY A 405 -21.02 2.48 -14.13
N GLU A 406 -21.85 1.95 -15.05
CA GLU A 406 -22.34 0.56 -14.99
C GLU A 406 -21.21 -0.49 -15.00
N GLU A 407 -20.11 -0.26 -15.73
CA GLU A 407 -18.95 -1.16 -15.77
C GLU A 407 -18.06 -1.05 -14.51
N GLU A 408 -17.90 0.16 -13.95
CA GLU A 408 -17.23 0.36 -12.66
C GLU A 408 -18.04 -0.29 -11.53
N GLU A 409 -19.38 -0.24 -11.60
CA GLU A 409 -20.29 -0.83 -10.62
C GLU A 409 -20.24 -2.37 -10.64
N VAL A 410 -19.97 -3.02 -11.78
CA VAL A 410 -19.77 -4.48 -11.84
C VAL A 410 -18.45 -4.88 -11.18
N MET A 411 -17.36 -4.13 -11.41
CA MET A 411 -16.08 -4.34 -10.73
C MET A 411 -16.21 -4.07 -9.23
N CYS A 412 -16.93 -3.01 -8.85
CA CYS A 412 -17.26 -2.68 -7.46
C CYS A 412 -18.11 -3.76 -6.81
N ARG A 413 -19.17 -4.24 -7.46
CA ARG A 413 -19.97 -5.38 -6.99
C ARG A 413 -19.10 -6.61 -6.85
N ARG A 414 -18.09 -6.81 -7.69
CA ARG A 414 -17.19 -7.96 -7.57
C ARG A 414 -16.24 -7.84 -6.38
N VAL A 415 -15.50 -6.74 -6.27
CA VAL A 415 -14.62 -6.46 -5.11
C VAL A 415 -15.43 -6.40 -3.82
N ALA A 416 -16.59 -5.74 -3.84
CA ALA A 416 -17.51 -5.70 -2.70
C ALA A 416 -18.13 -7.07 -2.40
N SER A 417 -18.43 -7.90 -3.41
CA SER A 417 -18.98 -9.25 -3.22
C SER A 417 -17.98 -10.21 -2.61
N MET A 418 -16.69 -10.01 -2.86
CA MET A 418 -15.62 -10.72 -2.15
C MET A 418 -15.64 -10.43 -0.64
N PHE A 419 -16.31 -9.36 -0.22
CA PHE A 419 -16.41 -8.91 1.17
C PHE A 419 -17.89 -8.68 1.61
N GLU A 420 -18.88 -9.19 0.85
CA GLU A 420 -20.30 -8.83 0.97
C GLU A 420 -20.94 -9.33 2.27
N SER A 421 -20.48 -10.48 2.76
CA SER A 421 -20.96 -11.10 4.00
C SER A 421 -20.83 -10.16 5.21
N TRP A 422 -19.89 -9.22 5.15
CA TRP A 422 -19.57 -8.31 6.25
C TRP A 422 -20.11 -6.88 6.08
N ARG A 423 -20.36 -6.39 4.86
CA ARG A 423 -20.97 -5.06 4.64
C ARG A 423 -22.34 -4.96 5.33
N TRP A 424 -23.13 -6.02 5.27
CA TRP A 424 -24.40 -6.13 6.00
C TRP A 424 -24.22 -6.22 7.52
N GLN A 425 -23.19 -6.91 7.99
CA GLN A 425 -22.90 -7.00 9.43
C GLN A 425 -22.43 -5.66 9.99
N MET A 426 -21.66 -4.87 9.24
CA MET A 426 -21.24 -3.52 9.67
C MET A 426 -22.34 -2.48 9.58
N ALA A 427 -23.23 -2.56 8.58
CA ALA A 427 -24.44 -1.73 8.57
C ALA A 427 -25.31 -2.02 9.80
N VAL A 428 -25.42 -3.28 10.22
CA VAL A 428 -26.14 -3.70 11.43
C VAL A 428 -25.41 -3.27 12.71
N ILE A 429 -24.07 -3.35 12.77
CA ILE A 429 -23.28 -2.88 13.92
C ILE A 429 -23.35 -1.35 14.04
N ARG A 430 -23.18 -0.61 12.94
CA ARG A 430 -23.33 0.86 12.92
C ARG A 430 -24.76 1.28 13.28
N ALA A 431 -25.78 0.56 12.83
CA ALA A 431 -27.17 0.80 13.26
C ALA A 431 -27.34 0.50 14.76
N GLY A 432 -26.74 -0.57 15.29
CA GLY A 432 -26.80 -0.90 16.72
C GLY A 432 -26.07 0.10 17.63
N GLU A 433 -24.94 0.64 17.17
CA GLU A 433 -24.19 1.69 17.89
C GLU A 433 -24.93 3.03 17.82
N LEU A 434 -25.50 3.39 16.67
CA LEU A 434 -26.33 4.59 16.51
C LEU A 434 -27.59 4.52 17.38
N MET A 435 -28.23 3.35 17.47
CA MET A 435 -29.39 3.11 18.34
C MET A 435 -29.02 3.20 19.83
N ARG A 436 -27.85 2.68 20.23
CA ARG A 436 -27.32 2.87 21.60
C ARG A 436 -26.99 4.32 21.94
N VAL A 437 -26.50 5.09 20.97
CA VAL A 437 -26.22 6.53 21.14
C VAL A 437 -27.52 7.35 21.17
N LEU A 438 -28.55 6.93 20.43
CA LEU A 438 -29.87 7.55 20.41
C LEU A 438 -30.82 7.06 21.53
N GLY A 439 -30.40 6.06 22.32
CA GLY A 439 -31.15 5.53 23.45
C GLY A 439 -32.43 4.76 23.06
N ILE A 440 -32.45 4.14 21.88
CA ILE A 440 -33.59 3.34 21.37
C ILE A 440 -33.25 1.84 21.46
#